data_AF-A0A1Q3AZE2-F1
#
_entry.id   AF-A0A1Q3AZE2-F1
#
_cell.length_a   1.000
_cell.length_b   1.000
_cell.length_c   1.000
_cell.angle_alpha   90.00
_cell.angle_beta   90.00
_cell.angle_gamma   90.00
#
_symmetry.space_group_name_H-M   'P 1'
#
loop_
_entity.id
_entity.type
_entity.pdbx_description
1 polymer ?
#
loop_
_entity_poly.entity_id
_entity_poly.type
_entity_poly.pdbx_seq_one_letter_code
_entity_poly.pdbx_strand_id
1 'polypeptide(L)'
;MATFFNDNVSQSINMPPSFDGNNYSYWKTRMTIFIQSLDYQLWNIITNGPEILTNLVDGQRILKMNNEFNAHDYKSLKLNAKAKHVIFCALSPSEFNRVSSLDSVKEMWDRLMVTYEGTNQVKDTKINRLVHDYELFTMLENENISSMYARFNDIINALKGLGNVYTNHELVRKILRCLPKSWEPKVTVIEEAKDLSILPLEDLLGSLMTHELRMSEQARNEPKKKMIALKASKDKESDEDKFEMALLTKRIRRILLDKKNFSKKQLSNRKEIRAKVIKKKKR
;
A
#
# COMPACT_ATOMS: atom_id res chain seq x y z
N MET A 1 36.10 -9.10 -12.90
CA MET A 1 35.50 -10.17 -13.71
C MET A 1 33.99 -10.10 -13.55
N ALA A 2 33.31 -9.41 -14.47
CA ALA A 2 31.85 -9.40 -14.52
C ALA A 2 31.41 -10.59 -15.36
N THR A 3 30.77 -11.57 -14.73
CA THR A 3 30.09 -12.67 -15.42
C THR A 3 28.79 -12.13 -15.99
N PHE A 4 28.78 -11.89 -17.30
CA PHE A 4 27.57 -11.62 -18.06
C PHE A 4 26.68 -12.87 -18.03
N PHE A 5 25.45 -12.73 -17.55
CA PHE A 5 24.39 -13.71 -17.74
C PHE A 5 24.13 -13.86 -19.24
N ASN A 6 24.40 -15.04 -19.77
CA ASN A 6 24.18 -15.36 -21.18
C ASN A 6 23.07 -16.41 -21.27
N ASP A 7 21.81 -15.98 -21.11
CA ASP A 7 20.63 -16.83 -21.32
C ASP A 7 19.89 -16.41 -22.60
N ASN A 8 20.60 -16.36 -23.72
CA ASN A 8 19.97 -16.42 -25.04
C ASN A 8 19.73 -17.88 -25.42
N VAL A 9 18.84 -18.56 -24.70
CA VAL A 9 18.27 -19.82 -25.17
C VAL A 9 17.21 -19.46 -26.20
N SER A 10 17.51 -19.61 -27.49
CA SER A 10 16.49 -19.50 -28.53
C SER A 10 15.44 -20.59 -28.29
N GLN A 11 14.30 -20.20 -27.72
CA GLN A 11 13.22 -21.15 -27.51
C GLN A 11 12.51 -21.37 -28.84
N SER A 12 12.47 -22.64 -29.26
CA SER A 12 11.65 -23.07 -30.39
C SER A 12 10.19 -22.66 -30.14
N ILE A 13 9.54 -22.11 -31.17
CA ILE A 13 8.13 -21.69 -31.13
C ILE A 13 7.19 -22.85 -30.76
N ASN A 14 7.66 -24.09 -30.95
CA ASN A 14 6.90 -25.31 -30.67
C ASN A 14 7.21 -25.92 -29.28
N MET A 15 8.16 -25.36 -28.54
CA MET A 15 8.57 -25.89 -27.24
C MET A 15 7.97 -25.06 -26.10
N PRO A 16 7.36 -25.70 -25.10
CA PRO A 16 6.82 -24.98 -23.97
C PRO A 16 7.95 -24.30 -23.18
N PRO A 17 7.70 -23.13 -22.60
CA PRO A 17 8.69 -22.42 -21.79
C PRO A 17 9.05 -23.26 -20.55
N SER A 18 10.35 -23.54 -20.36
CA SER A 18 10.83 -24.30 -19.20
C SER A 18 10.60 -23.57 -17.87
N PHE A 19 10.34 -24.34 -16.81
CA PHE A 19 10.12 -23.89 -15.43
C PHE A 19 10.94 -24.72 -14.46
N ASP A 20 11.81 -24.04 -13.72
CA ASP A 20 12.67 -24.63 -12.69
C ASP A 20 12.21 -24.30 -11.26
N GLY A 21 11.11 -23.56 -11.10
CA GLY A 21 10.64 -23.04 -9.82
C GLY A 21 10.93 -21.55 -9.60
N ASN A 22 11.73 -20.91 -10.44
CA ASN A 22 12.06 -19.49 -10.31
C ASN A 22 11.22 -18.60 -11.22
N ASN A 23 11.02 -17.34 -10.79
CA ASN A 23 10.33 -16.30 -11.57
C ASN A 23 8.97 -16.76 -12.14
N TYR A 24 8.14 -17.36 -11.28
CA TYR A 24 6.85 -17.94 -11.67
C TYR A 24 5.95 -16.96 -12.45
N SER A 25 5.92 -15.67 -12.08
CA SER A 25 5.12 -14.67 -12.80
C SER A 25 5.52 -14.54 -14.27
N TYR A 26 6.83 -14.54 -14.56
CA TYR A 26 7.35 -14.49 -15.92
C TYR A 26 7.03 -15.78 -16.68
N TRP A 27 7.29 -16.94 -16.05
CA TRP A 27 6.98 -18.24 -16.65
C TRP A 27 5.49 -18.40 -16.96
N LYS A 28 4.61 -18.10 -15.99
CA LYS A 28 3.16 -18.23 -16.10
C LYS A 28 2.63 -17.40 -17.27
N THR A 29 3.09 -16.16 -17.41
CA THR A 29 2.69 -15.27 -18.50
C THR A 29 3.02 -15.89 -19.86
N ARG A 30 4.26 -16.35 -20.04
CA ARG A 30 4.70 -16.98 -21.29
C ARG A 30 4.03 -18.31 -21.56
N MET A 31 3.84 -19.13 -20.52
CA MET A 31 3.16 -20.42 -20.64
C MET A 31 1.70 -20.23 -21.04
N THR A 32 1.02 -19.25 -20.45
CA THR A 32 -0.36 -18.90 -20.80
C THR A 32 -0.47 -18.54 -22.28
N ILE A 33 0.41 -17.65 -22.77
CA ILE A 33 0.44 -17.24 -24.18
C ILE A 33 0.75 -18.43 -25.09
N PHE A 34 1.73 -19.26 -24.74
CA PHE A 34 2.11 -20.46 -25.50
C PHE A 34 0.95 -21.45 -25.66
N ILE A 35 0.22 -21.74 -24.58
CA ILE A 35 -0.92 -22.66 -24.61
C ILE A 35 -2.05 -22.06 -25.45
N GLN A 36 -2.34 -20.78 -25.27
CA GLN A 36 -3.36 -20.07 -26.06
C GLN A 36 -3.03 -20.05 -27.54
N SER A 37 -1.75 -19.91 -27.91
CA SER A 37 -1.31 -19.94 -29.31
C SER A 37 -1.34 -21.34 -29.91
N LEU A 38 -1.18 -22.39 -29.09
CA LEU A 38 -1.27 -23.78 -29.55
C LEU A 38 -2.72 -24.17 -29.86
N ASP A 39 -3.62 -23.94 -28.89
CA ASP A 39 -5.05 -24.22 -29.00
C ASP A 39 -5.77 -23.62 -27.79
N TYR A 40 -6.65 -22.64 -28.02
CA TYR A 40 -7.36 -21.96 -26.95
C TYR A 40 -8.29 -22.90 -26.15
N GLN A 41 -8.72 -24.03 -26.72
CA GLN A 41 -9.49 -25.05 -25.99
C GLN A 41 -8.66 -25.72 -24.89
N LEU A 42 -7.33 -25.80 -25.03
CA LEU A 42 -6.45 -26.27 -23.97
C LEU A 42 -6.44 -25.30 -22.80
N TRP A 43 -6.38 -24.00 -23.07
CA TRP A 43 -6.47 -22.97 -22.03
C TRP A 43 -7.78 -23.08 -21.24
N ASN A 44 -8.91 -23.28 -21.96
CA ASN A 44 -10.22 -23.46 -21.33
C ASN A 44 -10.25 -24.67 -20.38
N ILE A 45 -9.67 -25.80 -20.76
CA ILE A 45 -9.59 -27.00 -19.92
C ILE A 45 -8.66 -26.79 -18.72
N ILE A 46 -7.60 -25.98 -18.86
CA ILE A 46 -6.70 -25.64 -17.73
C ILE A 46 -7.41 -24.78 -16.70
N THR A 47 -8.17 -23.76 -17.12
CA THR A 47 -8.84 -22.85 -16.20
C THR A 47 -10.07 -23.48 -15.56
N ASN A 48 -10.90 -24.15 -16.37
CA ASN A 48 -12.22 -24.63 -15.95
C ASN A 48 -12.23 -26.12 -15.57
N GLY A 49 -11.22 -26.88 -15.99
CA GLY A 49 -11.13 -28.32 -15.79
C GLY A 49 -11.82 -29.08 -16.92
N PRO A 50 -11.56 -30.40 -17.03
CA PRO A 50 -12.37 -31.25 -17.89
C PRO A 50 -13.81 -31.25 -17.38
N GLU A 51 -14.79 -31.14 -18.28
CA GLU A 51 -16.19 -31.33 -17.90
C GLU A 51 -16.35 -32.71 -17.24
N ILE A 52 -16.94 -32.71 -16.03
CA ILE A 52 -17.16 -33.93 -15.26
C ILE A 52 -18.11 -34.80 -16.08
N LEU A 53 -17.61 -35.96 -16.50
CA LEU A 53 -18.31 -36.95 -17.31
C LEU A 53 -19.51 -37.50 -16.53
N THR A 54 -20.62 -36.76 -16.49
CA THR A 54 -21.78 -37.07 -15.66
C THR A 54 -23.03 -37.24 -16.51
N ASN A 55 -23.82 -38.26 -16.18
CA ASN A 55 -25.19 -38.41 -16.66
C ASN A 55 -26.14 -37.73 -15.68
N LEU A 56 -27.21 -37.13 -16.20
CA LEU A 56 -28.36 -36.70 -15.41
C LEU A 56 -29.34 -37.88 -15.38
N VAL A 57 -29.38 -38.59 -14.25
CA VAL A 57 -30.39 -39.62 -13.99
C VAL A 57 -31.24 -39.12 -12.83
N ASP A 58 -32.54 -38.94 -13.05
CA ASP A 58 -33.49 -38.41 -12.06
C ASP A 58 -33.04 -37.12 -11.35
N GLY A 59 -32.43 -36.20 -12.10
CA GLY A 59 -31.94 -34.91 -11.59
C GLY A 59 -30.65 -34.97 -10.78
N GLN A 60 -30.07 -36.16 -10.56
CA GLN A 60 -28.77 -36.33 -9.92
C GLN A 60 -27.65 -36.56 -10.96
N ARG A 61 -26.49 -35.94 -10.71
CA ARG A 61 -25.29 -36.11 -11.53
C ARG A 61 -24.54 -37.38 -11.10
N ILE A 62 -24.58 -38.41 -11.92
CA ILE A 62 -23.85 -39.68 -11.69
C ILE A 62 -22.67 -39.74 -12.65
N LEU A 63 -21.49 -40.14 -12.16
CA LEU A 63 -20.31 -40.32 -13.01
C LEU A 63 -20.58 -41.41 -14.07
N LYS A 64 -20.37 -41.07 -15.34
CA LYS A 64 -20.48 -41.99 -16.46
C LYS A 64 -19.46 -43.11 -16.30
N MET A 65 -19.88 -44.35 -16.55
CA MET A 65 -18.92 -45.43 -16.78
C MET A 65 -18.25 -45.24 -18.14
N ASN A 66 -17.02 -45.75 -18.31
CA ASN A 66 -16.24 -45.63 -19.55
C ASN A 66 -17.02 -46.05 -20.82
N ASN A 67 -17.95 -46.98 -20.67
CA ASN A 67 -18.74 -47.56 -21.74
C ASN A 67 -19.85 -46.61 -22.25
N GLU A 68 -20.13 -45.54 -21.50
CA GLU A 68 -21.19 -44.56 -21.78
C GLU A 68 -20.62 -43.25 -22.36
N PHE A 69 -19.31 -43.21 -22.62
CA PHE A 69 -18.65 -42.01 -23.11
C PHE A 69 -19.07 -41.70 -24.54
N ASN A 70 -19.50 -40.47 -24.74
CA ASN A 70 -19.80 -39.92 -26.06
C ASN A 70 -18.55 -39.25 -26.66
N ALA A 71 -18.66 -38.79 -27.91
CA ALA A 71 -17.55 -38.13 -28.61
C ALA A 71 -17.03 -36.87 -27.88
N HIS A 72 -17.90 -36.16 -27.15
CA HIS A 72 -17.53 -34.97 -26.38
C HIS A 72 -16.73 -35.32 -25.12
N ASP A 73 -17.11 -36.38 -24.42
CA ASP A 73 -16.40 -36.93 -23.26
C ASP A 73 -14.94 -37.28 -23.63
N TYR A 74 -14.76 -38.03 -24.73
CA TYR A 74 -13.43 -38.37 -25.25
C TYR A 74 -12.63 -37.14 -25.70
N LYS A 75 -13.30 -36.13 -26.27
CA LYS A 75 -12.64 -34.87 -26.64
C LYS A 75 -12.11 -34.13 -25.41
N SER A 76 -12.90 -34.05 -24.34
CA SER A 76 -12.50 -33.45 -23.07
C SER A 76 -11.29 -34.19 -22.45
N LEU A 77 -11.34 -35.53 -22.39
CA LEU A 77 -10.21 -36.35 -21.91
C LEU A 77 -8.94 -36.14 -22.75
N LYS A 78 -9.08 -36.10 -24.07
CA LYS A 78 -7.96 -35.86 -24.98
C LYS A 78 -7.33 -34.48 -24.78
N LEU A 79 -8.15 -33.43 -24.61
CA LEU A 79 -7.65 -32.08 -24.35
C LEU A 79 -6.96 -31.99 -22.98
N ASN A 80 -7.53 -32.60 -21.94
CA ASN A 80 -6.90 -32.69 -20.62
C ASN A 80 -5.54 -33.40 -20.71
N ALA A 81 -5.47 -34.56 -21.36
CA ALA A 81 -4.21 -35.30 -21.54
C ALA A 81 -3.16 -34.50 -22.33
N LYS A 82 -3.57 -33.81 -23.41
CA LYS A 82 -2.68 -32.94 -24.19
C LYS A 82 -2.16 -31.76 -23.37
N ALA A 83 -3.02 -31.14 -22.57
CA ALA A 83 -2.63 -30.04 -21.69
C ALA A 83 -1.69 -30.51 -20.57
N LYS A 84 -1.95 -31.66 -19.93
CA LYS A 84 -1.04 -32.29 -18.95
C LYS A 84 0.35 -32.50 -19.56
N HIS A 85 0.40 -33.04 -20.78
CA HIS A 85 1.65 -33.27 -21.49
C HIS A 85 2.44 -31.97 -21.71
N VAL A 86 1.77 -30.90 -22.20
CA VAL A 86 2.40 -29.58 -22.38
C VAL A 86 2.99 -29.05 -21.07
N ILE A 87 2.23 -29.13 -19.97
CA ILE A 87 2.73 -28.70 -18.65
C ILE A 87 3.91 -29.57 -18.23
N PHE A 88 3.82 -30.89 -18.28
CA PHE A 88 4.92 -31.76 -17.88
C PHE A 88 6.21 -31.54 -18.68
N CYS A 89 6.13 -31.27 -19.98
CA CYS A 89 7.29 -30.94 -20.80
C CYS A 89 7.97 -29.62 -20.40
N ALA A 90 7.25 -28.74 -19.71
CA ALA A 90 7.78 -27.48 -19.22
C ALA A 90 8.44 -27.59 -17.85
N LEU A 91 8.06 -28.57 -17.04
CA LEU A 91 8.48 -28.65 -15.64
C LEU A 91 9.84 -29.33 -15.50
N SER A 92 10.71 -28.75 -14.67
CA SER A 92 11.88 -29.46 -14.16
C SER A 92 11.46 -30.70 -13.34
N PRO A 93 12.36 -31.67 -13.11
CA PRO A 93 12.04 -32.86 -12.33
C PRO A 93 11.50 -32.56 -10.92
N SER A 94 12.00 -31.51 -10.26
CA SER A 94 11.52 -31.10 -8.94
C SER A 94 10.08 -30.60 -8.97
N GLU A 95 9.74 -29.82 -10.00
CA GLU A 95 8.41 -29.25 -10.16
C GLU A 95 7.40 -30.27 -10.68
N PHE A 96 7.84 -31.17 -11.56
CA PHE A 96 7.05 -32.31 -12.00
C PHE A 96 6.55 -33.15 -10.82
N ASN A 97 7.44 -33.48 -9.87
CA ASN A 97 7.10 -34.29 -8.71
C ASN A 97 6.02 -33.68 -7.80
N ARG A 98 5.81 -32.36 -7.84
CA ARG A 98 4.77 -31.69 -7.03
C ARG A 98 3.35 -31.90 -7.57
N VAL A 99 3.24 -32.17 -8.86
CA VAL A 99 1.96 -32.19 -9.59
C VAL A 99 1.69 -33.51 -10.32
N SER A 100 2.66 -34.42 -10.36
CA SER A 100 2.60 -35.67 -11.13
C SER A 100 1.49 -36.63 -10.68
N SER A 101 1.09 -36.58 -9.40
CA SER A 101 0.01 -37.40 -8.85
C SER A 101 -1.39 -36.82 -9.05
N LEU A 102 -1.53 -35.65 -9.67
CA LEU A 102 -2.82 -34.98 -9.87
C LEU A 102 -3.51 -35.48 -11.14
N ASP A 103 -4.84 -35.59 -11.08
CA ASP A 103 -5.63 -36.28 -12.11
C ASP A 103 -5.91 -35.37 -13.30
N SER A 104 -6.26 -34.11 -13.03
CA SER A 104 -6.57 -33.09 -14.05
C SER A 104 -5.44 -32.08 -14.25
N VAL A 105 -5.31 -31.54 -15.46
CA VAL A 105 -4.37 -30.44 -15.70
C VAL A 105 -4.75 -29.18 -14.91
N LYS A 106 -6.04 -29.00 -14.62
CA LYS A 106 -6.54 -27.93 -13.77
C LYS A 106 -5.95 -28.02 -12.38
N GLU A 107 -6.02 -29.19 -11.75
CA GLU A 107 -5.40 -29.39 -10.43
C GLU A 107 -3.89 -29.11 -10.47
N MET A 108 -3.19 -29.55 -11.52
CA MET A 108 -1.76 -29.27 -11.70
C MET A 108 -1.49 -27.76 -11.76
N TRP A 109 -2.26 -27.04 -12.57
CA TRP A 109 -2.13 -25.60 -12.74
C TRP A 109 -2.46 -24.84 -11.45
N ASP A 110 -3.58 -25.19 -10.79
CA ASP A 110 -4.02 -24.62 -9.53
C ASP A 110 -2.98 -24.88 -8.42
N ARG A 111 -2.38 -26.08 -8.37
CA ARG A 111 -1.31 -26.42 -7.42
C ARG A 111 -0.07 -25.57 -7.63
N LEU A 112 0.36 -25.37 -8.88
CA LEU A 112 1.48 -24.49 -9.21
C LEU A 112 1.16 -23.05 -8.82
N MET A 113 -0.04 -22.56 -9.14
CA MET A 113 -0.48 -21.23 -8.74
C MET A 113 -0.45 -21.05 -7.21
N VAL A 114 -0.98 -21.99 -6.45
CA VAL A 114 -0.99 -21.92 -4.98
C VAL A 114 0.43 -21.96 -4.42
N THR A 115 1.30 -22.79 -4.99
CA THR A 115 2.69 -22.94 -4.53
C THR A 115 3.49 -21.65 -4.70
N TYR A 116 3.28 -20.94 -5.81
CA TYR A 116 4.14 -19.81 -6.20
C TYR A 116 3.51 -18.43 -6.01
N GLU A 117 2.18 -18.31 -6.05
CA GLU A 117 1.46 -17.05 -5.83
C GLU A 117 0.74 -17.01 -4.46
N GLY A 118 0.74 -18.12 -3.72
CA GLY A 118 -0.06 -18.29 -2.51
C GLY A 118 -1.51 -18.68 -2.80
N THR A 119 -2.27 -19.03 -1.76
CA THR A 119 -3.69 -19.37 -1.90
C THR A 119 -4.52 -18.15 -2.29
N ASN A 120 -5.67 -18.38 -2.93
CA ASN A 120 -6.64 -17.32 -3.21
C ASN A 120 -7.03 -16.57 -1.92
N GLN A 121 -7.18 -17.28 -0.80
CA GLN A 121 -7.46 -16.64 0.50
C GLN A 121 -6.39 -15.63 0.93
N VAL A 122 -5.11 -15.91 0.72
CA VAL A 122 -4.02 -14.96 1.03
C VAL A 122 -4.06 -13.76 0.09
N LYS A 123 -4.37 -13.98 -1.20
CA LYS A 123 -4.56 -12.89 -2.16
C LYS A 123 -5.76 -12.01 -1.79
N ASP A 124 -6.90 -12.62 -1.48
CA ASP A 124 -8.11 -11.93 -1.05
C ASP A 124 -7.87 -11.14 0.24
N THR A 125 -7.14 -11.70 1.20
CA THR A 125 -6.78 -10.99 2.43
C THR A 125 -5.90 -9.77 2.14
N LYS A 126 -4.93 -9.89 1.23
CA LYS A 126 -4.08 -8.75 0.80
C LYS A 126 -4.90 -7.70 0.07
N ILE A 127 -5.79 -8.12 -0.83
CA ILE A 127 -6.72 -7.24 -1.54
C ILE A 127 -7.57 -6.48 -0.54
N ASN A 128 -8.24 -7.17 0.39
CA ASN A 128 -9.14 -6.56 1.37
C ASN A 128 -8.40 -5.53 2.23
N ARG A 129 -7.17 -5.85 2.66
CA ARG A 129 -6.32 -4.88 3.38
C ARG A 129 -6.00 -3.65 2.53
N LEU A 130 -5.58 -3.83 1.28
CA LEU A 130 -5.24 -2.71 0.40
C LEU A 130 -6.46 -1.88 0.01
N VAL A 131 -7.63 -2.50 -0.18
CA VAL A 131 -8.91 -1.81 -0.39
C VAL A 131 -9.27 -0.99 0.85
N HIS A 132 -9.08 -1.53 2.05
CA HIS A 132 -9.28 -0.80 3.28
C HIS A 132 -8.31 0.40 3.41
N ASP A 133 -7.01 0.18 3.12
CA ASP A 133 -6.01 1.25 3.12
C ASP A 133 -6.34 2.33 2.07
N TYR A 134 -6.87 1.93 0.90
CA TYR A 134 -7.38 2.84 -0.12
C TYR A 134 -8.62 3.61 0.38
N GLU A 135 -9.61 2.95 0.96
CA GLU A 135 -10.85 3.57 1.46
C GLU A 135 -10.56 4.60 2.56
N LEU A 136 -9.67 4.27 3.50
CA LEU A 136 -9.25 5.17 4.58
C LEU A 136 -8.16 6.17 4.18
N PHE A 137 -7.67 6.10 2.94
CA PHE A 137 -6.60 6.99 2.49
C PHE A 137 -7.01 8.46 2.65
N THR A 138 -6.18 9.23 3.34
CA THR A 138 -6.29 10.68 3.44
C THR A 138 -4.91 11.31 3.32
N MET A 139 -4.87 12.59 2.93
CA MET A 139 -3.64 13.39 3.01
C MET A 139 -3.26 13.59 4.48
N LEU A 140 -1.98 13.45 4.80
CA LEU A 140 -1.46 13.62 6.16
C LEU A 140 -1.23 15.11 6.48
N GLU A 141 -1.13 15.44 7.77
CA GLU A 141 -0.78 16.80 8.19
C GLU A 141 0.63 17.18 7.71
N ASN A 142 0.76 18.36 7.08
CA ASN A 142 2.01 18.88 6.52
C ASN A 142 2.62 18.06 5.37
N GLU A 143 1.86 17.14 4.81
CA GLU A 143 2.24 16.46 3.58
C GLU A 143 2.02 17.37 2.38
N ASN A 144 2.81 17.20 1.32
CA ASN A 144 2.58 17.88 0.03
C ASN A 144 1.87 16.95 -0.97
N ILE A 145 1.28 17.53 -2.02
CA ILE A 145 0.52 16.78 -3.03
C ILE A 145 1.35 15.67 -3.70
N SER A 146 2.64 15.92 -3.96
CA SER A 146 3.52 14.93 -4.59
C SER A 146 3.77 13.70 -3.70
N SER A 147 4.05 13.92 -2.42
CA SER A 147 4.23 12.86 -1.42
C SER A 147 2.95 12.08 -1.18
N MET A 148 1.81 12.78 -1.09
CA MET A 148 0.49 12.15 -0.99
C MET A 148 0.22 11.27 -2.21
N TYR A 149 0.46 11.79 -3.42
CA TYR A 149 0.24 11.04 -4.65
C TYR A 149 1.15 9.82 -4.76
N ALA A 150 2.41 9.90 -4.32
CA ALA A 150 3.32 8.75 -4.32
C ALA A 150 2.76 7.59 -3.48
N ARG A 151 2.33 7.86 -2.22
CA ARG A 151 1.72 6.85 -1.35
C ARG A 151 0.42 6.29 -1.93
N PHE A 152 -0.39 7.16 -2.52
CA PHE A 152 -1.63 6.75 -3.18
C PHE A 152 -1.32 5.79 -4.34
N ASN A 153 -0.36 6.15 -5.19
CA ASN A 153 0.05 5.35 -6.34
C ASN A 153 0.65 4.00 -5.93
N ASP A 154 1.37 3.92 -4.81
CA ASP A 154 1.87 2.64 -4.28
C ASP A 154 0.72 1.67 -3.97
N ILE A 155 -0.36 2.15 -3.34
CA ILE A 155 -1.56 1.34 -3.05
C ILE A 155 -2.25 0.91 -4.34
N ILE A 156 -2.41 1.83 -5.30
CA ILE A 156 -3.05 1.53 -6.60
C ILE A 156 -2.25 0.50 -7.40
N ASN A 157 -0.92 0.63 -7.43
CA ASN A 157 -0.05 -0.32 -8.12
C ASN A 157 -0.09 -1.70 -7.48
N ALA A 158 -0.14 -1.77 -6.15
CA ALA A 158 -0.31 -3.03 -5.43
C ALA A 158 -1.66 -3.69 -5.73
N LEU A 159 -2.76 -2.93 -5.74
CA LEU A 159 -4.10 -3.42 -6.11
C LEU A 159 -4.16 -3.90 -7.56
N LYS A 160 -3.58 -3.12 -8.48
CA LYS A 160 -3.49 -3.46 -9.91
C LYS A 160 -2.70 -4.76 -10.13
N GLY A 161 -1.60 -4.95 -9.39
CA GLY A 161 -0.80 -6.18 -9.43
C GLY A 161 -1.56 -7.44 -8.95
N LEU A 162 -2.62 -7.26 -8.15
CA LEU A 162 -3.50 -8.33 -7.67
C LEU A 162 -4.77 -8.49 -8.51
N GLY A 163 -4.91 -7.73 -9.61
CA GLY A 163 -6.06 -7.81 -10.52
C GLY A 163 -7.21 -6.86 -10.20
N ASN A 164 -7.07 -5.99 -9.18
CA ASN A 164 -8.06 -4.95 -8.89
C ASN A 164 -7.64 -3.63 -9.51
N VAL A 165 -8.34 -3.24 -10.58
CA VAL A 165 -8.04 -2.05 -11.37
C VAL A 165 -9.12 -1.02 -11.13
N TYR A 166 -8.71 0.18 -10.72
CA TYR A 166 -9.58 1.35 -10.63
C TYR A 166 -9.53 2.14 -11.93
N THR A 167 -10.68 2.65 -12.34
CA THR A 167 -10.81 3.57 -13.48
C THR A 167 -10.23 4.93 -13.14
N ASN A 168 -9.78 5.67 -14.17
CA ASN A 168 -9.24 7.02 -13.99
C ASN A 168 -10.20 7.94 -13.21
N HIS A 169 -11.50 7.87 -13.52
CA HIS A 169 -12.55 8.62 -12.84
C HIS A 169 -12.68 8.29 -11.35
N GLU A 170 -12.52 7.02 -10.96
CA GLU A 170 -12.51 6.62 -9.54
C GLU A 170 -11.29 7.19 -8.81
N LEU A 171 -10.13 7.17 -9.46
CA LEU A 171 -8.89 7.74 -8.90
C LEU A 171 -8.99 9.26 -8.71
N VAL A 172 -9.48 9.98 -9.72
CA VAL A 172 -9.72 11.44 -9.66
C VAL A 172 -10.64 11.80 -8.51
N ARG A 173 -11.80 11.16 -8.42
CA ARG A 173 -12.76 11.42 -7.33
C ARG A 173 -12.19 11.05 -5.97
N LYS A 174 -11.39 9.99 -5.89
CA LYS A 174 -10.75 9.59 -4.64
C LYS A 174 -9.75 10.63 -4.18
N ILE A 175 -8.84 11.09 -5.05
CA ILE A 175 -7.86 12.13 -4.68
C ILE A 175 -8.55 13.39 -4.16
N LEU A 176 -9.59 13.87 -4.84
CA LEU A 176 -10.34 15.06 -4.40
C LEU A 176 -10.94 14.88 -3.00
N ARG A 177 -11.48 13.70 -2.67
CA ARG A 177 -12.03 13.38 -1.34
C ARG A 177 -10.98 13.21 -0.24
N CYS A 178 -9.74 12.90 -0.61
CA CYS A 178 -8.64 12.69 0.33
C CYS A 178 -7.97 13.99 0.77
N LEU A 179 -8.28 15.12 0.11
CA LEU A 179 -7.70 16.42 0.42
C LEU A 179 -8.25 17.01 1.73
N PRO A 180 -7.43 17.76 2.50
CA PRO A 180 -7.87 18.45 3.71
C PRO A 180 -8.95 19.50 3.42
N LYS A 181 -9.75 19.85 4.43
CA LYS A 181 -10.82 20.86 4.31
C LYS A 181 -10.36 22.22 3.78
N SER A 182 -9.09 22.60 4.00
CA SER A 182 -8.52 23.83 3.44
C SER A 182 -8.52 23.88 1.91
N TRP A 183 -8.67 22.73 1.25
CA TRP A 183 -8.75 22.60 -0.20
C TRP A 183 -10.18 22.64 -0.76
N GLU A 184 -11.22 22.65 0.09
CA GLU A 184 -12.63 22.66 -0.33
C GLU A 184 -12.93 23.70 -1.43
N PRO A 185 -12.50 24.97 -1.34
CA PRO A 185 -12.79 25.96 -2.38
C PRO A 185 -12.22 25.56 -3.75
N LYS A 186 -11.03 24.95 -3.77
CA LYS A 186 -10.38 24.50 -5.00
C LYS A 186 -11.04 23.24 -5.56
N VAL A 187 -11.46 22.33 -4.68
CA VAL A 187 -12.21 21.11 -5.06
C VAL A 187 -13.53 21.49 -5.71
N THR A 188 -14.34 22.36 -5.09
CA THR A 188 -15.62 22.81 -5.65
C THR A 188 -15.45 23.42 -7.04
N VAL A 189 -14.45 24.30 -7.24
CA VAL A 189 -14.18 24.88 -8.56
C VAL A 189 -13.82 23.81 -9.60
N ILE A 190 -13.09 22.76 -9.22
CA ILE A 190 -12.76 21.67 -10.14
C ILE A 190 -14.01 20.85 -10.49
N GLU A 191 -14.84 20.54 -9.50
CA GLU A 191 -16.08 19.76 -9.68
C GLU A 191 -17.12 20.51 -10.53
N GLU A 192 -17.19 21.84 -10.42
CA GLU A 192 -18.11 22.67 -11.22
C GLU A 192 -17.57 22.96 -12.63
N ALA A 193 -16.27 23.18 -12.77
CA ALA A 193 -15.69 23.63 -14.04
C ALA A 193 -15.27 22.50 -14.98
N LYS A 194 -15.08 21.27 -14.46
CA LYS A 194 -14.57 20.14 -15.24
C LYS A 194 -15.42 18.89 -15.07
N ASP A 195 -15.59 18.15 -16.15
CA ASP A 195 -16.14 16.81 -16.08
C ASP A 195 -15.07 15.82 -15.57
N LEU A 196 -15.29 15.31 -14.35
CA LEU A 196 -14.37 14.39 -13.67
C LEU A 196 -14.25 13.04 -14.38
N SER A 197 -15.20 12.67 -15.24
CA SER A 197 -15.19 11.39 -15.95
C SER A 197 -14.12 11.35 -17.06
N ILE A 198 -13.80 12.51 -17.64
CA ILE A 198 -12.83 12.67 -18.73
C ILE A 198 -11.52 13.32 -18.29
N LEU A 199 -11.48 13.90 -17.07
CA LEU A 199 -10.30 14.61 -16.56
C LEU A 199 -9.10 13.66 -16.37
N PRO A 200 -7.98 13.86 -17.08
CA PRO A 200 -6.76 13.09 -16.84
C PRO A 200 -6.24 13.31 -15.41
N LEU A 201 -5.76 12.24 -14.77
CA LEU A 201 -5.24 12.30 -13.40
C LEU A 201 -4.05 13.25 -13.28
N GLU A 202 -3.21 13.29 -14.30
CA GLU A 202 -2.03 14.14 -14.40
C GLU A 202 -2.41 15.63 -14.44
N ASP A 203 -3.47 15.97 -15.15
CA ASP A 203 -4.00 17.34 -15.22
C ASP A 203 -4.57 17.80 -13.88
N LEU A 204 -5.24 16.88 -13.17
CA LEU A 204 -5.71 17.13 -11.80
C LEU A 204 -4.52 17.44 -10.88
N LEU A 205 -3.53 16.54 -10.87
CA LEU A 205 -2.33 16.67 -10.03
C LEU A 205 -1.57 17.96 -10.34
N GLY A 206 -1.41 18.31 -11.61
CA GLY A 206 -0.79 19.56 -12.04
C GLY A 206 -1.54 20.79 -11.52
N SER A 207 -2.88 20.77 -11.55
CA SER A 207 -3.70 21.85 -10.98
C SER A 207 -3.56 21.97 -9.47
N LEU A 208 -3.51 20.84 -8.76
CA LEU A 208 -3.34 20.79 -7.31
C LEU A 208 -1.95 21.26 -6.88
N MET A 209 -0.88 20.81 -7.54
CA MET A 209 0.49 21.26 -7.27
C MET A 209 0.68 22.76 -7.56
N THR A 210 0.07 23.27 -8.63
CA THR A 210 0.09 24.71 -8.95
C THR A 210 -0.59 25.53 -7.84
N HIS A 211 -1.70 25.01 -7.30
CA HIS A 211 -2.39 25.65 -6.20
C HIS A 211 -1.58 25.60 -4.89
N GLU A 212 -0.95 24.46 -4.60
CA GLU A 212 -0.04 24.30 -3.45
C GLU A 212 1.08 25.34 -3.45
N LEU A 213 1.71 25.56 -4.61
CA LEU A 213 2.77 26.54 -4.77
C LEU A 213 2.27 27.95 -4.44
N ARG A 214 1.10 28.34 -4.95
CA ARG A 214 0.48 29.65 -4.68
C ARG A 214 0.10 29.82 -3.21
N MET A 215 -0.44 28.79 -2.56
CA MET A 215 -0.75 28.82 -1.14
C MET A 215 0.51 29.02 -0.29
N SER A 216 1.60 28.33 -0.65
CA SER A 216 2.90 28.46 0.02
C SER A 216 3.50 29.87 -0.15
N GLU A 217 3.39 30.45 -1.35
CA GLU A 217 3.79 31.84 -1.62
C GLU A 217 2.96 32.85 -0.83
N GLN A 218 1.64 32.66 -0.74
CA GLN A 218 0.76 33.52 0.06
C GLN A 218 1.08 33.44 1.55
N ALA A 219 1.36 32.25 2.09
CA ALA A 219 1.77 32.07 3.47
C ALA A 219 3.14 32.74 3.80
N ARG A 220 4.04 32.82 2.81
CA ARG A 220 5.31 33.56 2.94
C ARG A 220 5.14 35.07 2.79
N ASN A 221 4.18 35.50 1.98
CA ASN A 221 3.93 36.89 1.65
C ASN A 221 2.89 37.58 2.55
N GLU A 222 2.20 36.86 3.44
CA GLU A 222 1.35 37.49 4.45
C GLU A 222 2.22 38.36 5.39
N PRO A 223 2.10 39.70 5.34
CA PRO A 223 2.65 40.50 6.43
C PRO A 223 1.82 40.15 7.67
N LYS A 224 2.47 39.66 8.73
CA LYS A 224 1.87 39.52 10.08
C LYS A 224 0.89 40.67 10.28
N LYS A 225 -0.42 40.38 10.30
CA LYS A 225 -1.51 41.38 10.37
C LYS A 225 -1.11 42.50 11.33
N LYS A 226 -0.64 43.63 10.79
CA LYS A 226 -0.63 44.90 11.53
C LYS A 226 -2.07 45.35 11.54
N MET A 227 -2.72 45.07 12.65
CA MET A 227 -4.05 45.55 12.99
C MET A 227 -4.12 47.06 12.70
N ILE A 228 -4.82 47.45 11.63
CA ILE A 228 -5.16 48.86 11.39
C ILE A 228 -6.32 49.15 12.33
N ALA A 229 -6.00 49.57 13.55
CA ALA A 229 -6.96 50.14 14.47
C ALA A 229 -7.09 51.64 14.17
N LEU A 230 -8.31 52.04 13.84
CA LEU A 230 -8.75 53.42 13.66
C LEU A 230 -8.43 54.20 14.95
N LYS A 231 -7.56 55.21 14.88
CA LYS A 231 -7.31 56.13 16.00
C LYS A 231 -8.48 57.11 16.14
N ALA A 232 -9.35 56.84 17.11
CA ALA A 232 -10.15 57.87 17.77
C ALA A 232 -9.56 58.10 19.17
N SER A 233 -9.11 59.32 19.42
CA SER A 233 -8.53 59.79 20.66
C SER A 233 -9.53 59.77 21.82
N LYS A 234 -9.19 59.15 22.95
CA LYS A 234 -8.84 59.81 24.24
C LYS A 234 -9.04 58.87 25.44
N ASP A 235 -7.92 58.63 26.13
CA ASP A 235 -7.71 58.29 27.56
C ASP A 235 -8.53 57.17 28.23
N LYS A 236 -7.88 56.02 28.50
CA LYS A 236 -7.48 55.57 29.85
C LYS A 236 -6.65 54.27 29.78
N GLU A 237 -5.49 54.34 30.43
CA GLU A 237 -4.51 53.27 30.69
C GLU A 237 -5.14 52.13 31.50
N SER A 238 -4.90 50.88 31.08
CA SER A 238 -5.06 49.69 31.93
C SER A 238 -3.66 49.14 32.22
N ASP A 239 -3.06 49.69 33.28
CA ASP A 239 -1.71 49.38 33.77
C ASP A 239 -1.67 48.23 34.81
N GLU A 240 -2.81 47.59 35.10
CA GLU A 240 -2.90 46.56 36.14
C GLU A 240 -2.16 45.26 35.76
N ASP A 241 -2.24 44.81 34.51
CA ASP A 241 -1.69 43.50 34.09
C ASP A 241 -0.15 43.46 34.06
N LYS A 242 0.50 44.61 33.79
CA LYS A 242 1.96 44.72 33.84
C LYS A 242 2.48 44.78 35.26
N PHE A 243 1.74 45.41 36.18
CA PHE A 243 2.12 45.52 37.59
C PHE A 243 2.00 44.16 38.29
N GLU A 244 0.92 43.41 38.00
CA GLU A 244 0.71 42.02 38.43
C GLU A 244 1.85 41.09 37.98
N MET A 245 2.21 41.11 36.69
CA MET A 245 3.30 40.29 36.16
C MET A 245 4.68 40.66 36.73
N ALA A 246 4.92 41.95 36.99
CA ALA A 246 6.16 42.41 37.62
C ALA A 246 6.27 41.94 39.09
N LEU A 247 5.16 41.98 39.85
CA LEU A 247 5.09 41.48 41.22
C LEU A 247 5.28 39.97 41.30
N LEU A 248 4.63 39.21 40.40
CA LEU A 248 4.80 37.76 40.27
C LEU A 248 6.25 37.39 39.97
N THR A 249 6.87 38.07 39.01
CA THR A 249 8.28 37.85 38.64
C THR A 249 9.23 38.16 39.81
N LYS A 250 8.97 39.24 40.57
CA LYS A 250 9.77 39.64 41.74
C LYS A 250 9.61 38.65 42.90
N ARG A 251 8.42 38.08 43.09
CA ARG A 251 8.12 37.07 44.13
C ARG A 251 8.80 35.73 43.82
N ILE A 252 8.75 35.29 42.56
CA ILE A 252 9.44 34.07 42.10
C ILE A 252 10.95 34.21 42.27
N ARG A 253 11.52 35.36 41.90
CA ARG A 253 12.96 35.61 42.05
C ARG A 253 13.41 35.59 43.52
N ARG A 254 12.58 36.08 44.46
CA ARG A 254 12.86 36.03 45.90
C ARG A 254 12.85 34.58 46.44
N ILE A 255 11.86 33.77 46.05
CA ILE A 255 11.78 32.35 46.44
C ILE A 255 12.98 31.54 45.95
N LEU A 256 13.47 31.83 44.73
CA LEU A 256 14.66 31.17 44.18
C LEU A 256 15.95 31.55 44.92
N LEU A 257 16.07 32.81 45.33
CA LEU A 257 17.22 33.28 46.12
C LEU A 257 17.19 32.68 47.54
N ASP A 258 16.02 32.59 48.17
CA ASP A 258 15.85 31.97 49.49
C ASP A 258 16.17 30.47 49.47
N LYS A 259 15.73 29.73 48.44
CA LYS A 259 16.11 28.31 48.25
C LYS A 259 17.61 28.12 48.06
N LYS A 260 18.28 29.01 47.31
CA LYS A 260 19.74 28.95 47.08
C LYS A 260 20.52 29.23 48.37
N ASN A 261 20.04 30.16 49.19
CA ASN A 261 20.64 30.48 50.48
C ASN A 261 20.41 29.37 51.52
N PHE A 262 19.23 28.72 51.52
CA PHE A 262 18.94 27.57 52.39
C PHE A 262 19.81 26.35 52.07
N SER A 263 20.02 26.07 50.77
CA SER A 263 20.91 25.00 50.30
C SER A 263 22.37 25.25 50.70
N LYS A 264 22.87 26.49 50.54
CA LYS A 264 24.22 26.88 51.00
C LYS A 264 24.39 26.74 52.52
N LYS A 265 23.37 27.10 53.30
CA LYS A 265 23.41 26.98 54.77
C LYS A 265 23.42 25.52 55.24
N GLN A 266 22.70 24.62 54.57
CA GLN A 266 22.77 23.17 54.86
C GLN A 266 24.13 22.56 54.52
N LEU A 267 24.74 22.97 53.40
CA LEU A 267 26.08 22.51 53.00
C LEU A 267 27.17 22.99 53.97
N SER A 268 27.05 24.21 54.50
CA SER A 268 27.93 24.77 55.53
C SER A 268 27.80 24.01 56.87
N ASN A 269 26.57 23.81 57.36
CA ASN A 269 26.33 23.05 58.61
C ASN A 269 26.81 21.59 58.52
N ARG A 270 26.64 20.92 57.38
CA ARG A 270 27.16 19.55 57.19
C ARG A 270 28.69 19.47 57.22
N LYS A 271 29.39 20.49 56.72
CA LYS A 271 30.87 20.56 56.78
C LYS A 271 31.35 20.81 58.21
N GLU A 272 30.65 21.66 58.96
CA GLU A 272 31.01 21.98 60.35
C GLU A 272 30.76 20.79 61.30
N ILE A 273 29.66 20.06 61.11
CA ILE A 273 29.37 18.82 61.86
C ILE A 273 30.41 17.73 61.54
N ARG A 274 30.79 17.54 60.26
CA ARG A 274 31.87 16.61 59.90
C ARG A 274 33.21 16.99 60.55
N ALA A 275 33.56 18.28 60.61
CA ALA A 275 34.80 18.74 61.24
C ALA A 275 34.81 18.51 62.76
N LYS A 276 33.66 18.68 63.45
CA LYS A 276 33.52 18.40 64.88
C LYS A 276 33.57 16.90 65.20
N VAL A 277 33.01 16.04 64.34
CA VAL A 277 33.10 14.57 64.49
C VAL A 277 34.53 14.06 64.29
N ILE A 278 35.29 14.64 63.35
CA ILE A 278 36.70 14.28 63.13
C ILE A 278 37.59 14.69 64.30
N LYS A 279 37.32 15.84 64.94
CA LYS A 279 38.06 16.29 66.15
C LYS A 279 37.75 15.45 67.39
N LYS A 280 36.56 14.85 67.52
CA LYS A 280 36.21 13.96 68.64
C LYS A 280 36.80 12.54 68.53
N LYS A 281 37.18 12.08 67.34
CA LYS A 281 37.84 10.77 67.11
C LYS A 281 39.37 10.79 67.29
N LYS A 282 39.96 11.94 67.59
CA LYS A 282 41.42 12.13 67.82
C LYS A 282 41.77 12.48 69.29
N ARG A 283 40.87 12.20 70.22
CA ARG A 283 41.12 12.21 71.67
C ARG A 283 40.82 10.84 72.22
#